data_AF-A0A5R8XYT7-F1
#
_entry.id   AF-A0A5R8XYT7-F1
#
_cell.length_a   1.000
_cell.length_b   1.000
_cell.length_c   1.000
_cell.angle_alpha   90.00
_cell.angle_beta   90.00
_cell.angle_gamma   90.00
#
_symmetry.space_group_name_H-M   'P 1'
#
loop_
_entity.id
_entity.type
_entity.pdbx_description
1 polymer ?
#
loop_
_entity_poly.entity_id
_entity_poly.type
_entity_poly.pdbx_seq_one_letter_code
_entity_poly.pdbx_strand_id
1 'polypeptide(L)'
;MSVKEINLKEHGNFIYGTLDGVDFVPSGVIRESGQTYSASVKLKFIMKSTVTKDLNGVSIPTVRANSQIIKIQCRDEELPSLALKYNDLVGKDLLINYGGKDGDTFVIQDEKDILNIK
;
A
#
# COMPACT_ATOMS: atom_id res chain seq x y z
N MET A 1 2.20 7.80 -17.95
CA MET A 1 1.87 8.74 -16.85
C MET A 1 3.18 9.15 -16.20
N SER A 2 3.44 10.45 -16.05
CA SER A 2 4.62 10.91 -15.31
C SER A 2 4.33 10.84 -13.81
N VAL A 3 5.23 10.22 -13.05
CA VAL A 3 5.14 10.17 -11.59
C VAL A 3 5.20 11.60 -11.07
N LYS A 4 4.28 11.97 -10.17
CA LYS A 4 4.27 13.32 -9.56
C LYS A 4 5.31 13.38 -8.45
N GLU A 5 6.00 14.51 -8.37
CA GLU A 5 6.94 14.81 -7.28
C GLU A 5 6.17 15.06 -5.97
N ILE A 6 6.69 14.51 -4.86
CA ILE A 6 6.10 14.66 -3.53
C ILE A 6 7.06 15.47 -2.66
N ASN A 7 6.55 16.54 -2.06
CA ASN A 7 7.27 17.35 -1.07
C ASN A 7 6.73 17.04 0.33
N LEU A 8 7.51 16.34 1.15
CA LEU A 8 7.18 16.01 2.54
C LEU A 8 7.77 17.05 3.50
N LYS A 9 7.01 17.46 4.51
CA LYS A 9 7.45 18.41 5.55
C LYS A 9 7.92 17.74 6.84
N GLU A 10 7.51 16.49 7.06
CA GLU A 10 7.74 15.74 8.28
C GLU A 10 8.18 14.32 7.94
N HIS A 11 8.95 13.72 8.84
CA HIS A 11 9.33 12.31 8.75
C HIS A 11 8.14 11.41 9.12
N GLY A 12 8.04 10.25 8.49
CA GLY A 12 6.98 9.30 8.76
C GLY A 12 7.03 8.09 7.85
N ASN A 13 6.10 7.18 8.04
CA ASN A 13 5.96 6.00 7.20
C ASN A 13 4.95 6.29 6.09
N PHE A 14 5.38 6.13 4.85
CA PHE A 14 4.57 6.43 3.68
C PHE A 14 4.54 5.27 2.70
N ILE A 15 3.39 5.07 2.08
CA ILE A 15 3.24 4.26 0.87
C ILE A 15 2.85 5.21 -0.26
N TYR A 16 3.62 5.18 -1.33
CA TYR A 16 3.31 5.90 -2.55
C TYR A 16 3.15 4.92 -3.72
N GLY A 17 1.97 4.88 -4.30
CA GLY A 17 1.69 3.99 -5.41
C GLY A 17 0.35 4.28 -6.07
N THR A 18 0.06 3.52 -7.11
CA THR A 18 -1.22 3.61 -7.83
C THR A 18 -2.24 2.72 -7.16
N LEU A 19 -3.45 3.24 -6.89
CA LEU A 19 -4.57 2.44 -6.40
C LEU A 19 -5.10 1.56 -7.55
N ASP A 20 -4.94 0.25 -7.44
CA ASP A 20 -5.33 -0.74 -8.46
C ASP A 20 -6.74 -1.25 -8.24
N GLY A 21 -7.18 -1.36 -6.99
CA GLY A 21 -8.51 -1.87 -6.69
C GLY A 21 -8.96 -1.61 -5.27
N VAL A 22 -10.28 -1.69 -5.09
CA VAL A 22 -10.98 -1.54 -3.81
C VAL A 22 -11.83 -2.77 -3.60
N ASP A 23 -11.70 -3.37 -2.43
CA ASP A 23 -12.52 -4.48 -1.95
C ASP A 23 -13.11 -4.10 -0.59
N PHE A 24 -14.19 -4.74 -0.18
CA PHE A 24 -14.81 -4.48 1.11
C PHE A 24 -15.32 -5.77 1.76
N VAL A 25 -15.27 -5.79 3.08
CA VAL A 25 -15.66 -6.93 3.90
C VAL A 25 -16.65 -6.42 4.95
N PRO A 26 -17.92 -6.89 4.95
CA PRO A 26 -18.88 -6.59 6.01
C PRO A 26 -18.44 -7.20 7.33
N SER A 27 -18.92 -6.70 8.46
CA SER A 27 -18.65 -7.34 9.74
C SER A 27 -19.34 -8.70 9.85
N GLY A 28 -18.81 -9.58 10.70
CA GLY A 28 -19.39 -10.90 10.88
C GLY A 28 -18.71 -11.72 11.96
N VAL A 29 -19.13 -12.98 12.04
CA VAL A 29 -18.58 -13.99 12.96
C VAL A 29 -18.17 -15.21 12.17
N ILE A 30 -16.93 -15.65 12.34
CA ILE A 30 -16.45 -16.90 11.76
C ILE A 30 -17.14 -18.05 12.50
N ARG A 31 -18.01 -18.80 11.79
CA ARG A 31 -18.86 -19.84 12.41
C ARG A 31 -18.07 -20.96 13.09
N GLU A 32 -16.87 -21.25 12.60
CA GLU A 32 -16.01 -22.33 13.10
C GLU A 32 -15.24 -21.94 14.37
N SER A 33 -14.82 -20.68 14.50
CA SER A 33 -14.01 -20.20 15.63
C SER A 33 -14.76 -19.29 16.60
N GLY A 34 -15.97 -18.85 16.27
CA GLY A 34 -16.72 -17.84 17.01
C GLY A 34 -16.07 -16.44 17.00
N GLN A 35 -14.99 -16.26 16.25
CA GLN A 35 -14.24 -15.01 16.23
C GLN A 35 -15.00 -13.95 15.45
N THR A 36 -15.23 -12.80 16.09
CA THR A 36 -15.81 -11.63 15.44
C THR A 36 -14.76 -10.91 14.62
N TYR A 37 -15.16 -10.37 13.47
CA TYR A 37 -14.32 -9.48 12.68
C TYR A 37 -15.13 -8.24 12.27
N SER A 38 -14.45 -7.09 12.34
CA SER A 38 -15.05 -5.80 12.00
C SER A 38 -15.10 -5.59 10.49
N ALA A 39 -16.05 -4.76 10.06
CA ALA A 39 -16.13 -4.28 8.70
C ALA A 39 -14.84 -3.55 8.28
N SER A 40 -14.44 -3.71 7.02
CA SER A 40 -13.26 -3.03 6.50
C SER A 40 -13.29 -2.83 4.99
N VAL A 41 -12.69 -1.73 4.54
CA VAL A 41 -12.35 -1.49 3.13
C VAL A 41 -10.88 -1.83 2.92
N LYS A 42 -10.57 -2.56 1.86
CA LYS A 42 -9.22 -2.95 1.47
C LYS A 42 -8.83 -2.22 0.20
N LEU A 43 -7.70 -1.55 0.23
CA LEU A 43 -7.15 -0.80 -0.89
C LEU A 43 -5.90 -1.52 -1.39
N LYS A 44 -5.90 -1.93 -2.66
CA LYS A 44 -4.77 -2.59 -3.29
C LYS A 44 -3.91 -1.57 -4.02
N PHE A 45 -2.67 -1.41 -3.58
CA PHE A 45 -1.69 -0.50 -4.19
C PHE A 45 -0.66 -1.27 -5.00
N ILE A 46 -0.33 -0.73 -6.16
CA ILE A 46 0.79 -1.19 -6.99
C ILE A 46 1.89 -0.13 -6.92
N MET A 47 3.04 -0.54 -6.39
CA MET A 47 4.26 0.28 -6.39
C MET A 47 5.21 -0.30 -7.43
N LYS A 48 5.77 0.56 -8.27
CA LYS A 48 6.75 0.18 -9.29
C LYS A 48 8.11 0.71 -8.88
N SER A 49 9.12 -0.14 -8.90
CA SER A 49 10.51 0.25 -8.72
C SER A 49 11.36 -0.26 -9.89
N THR A 50 12.33 0.54 -10.32
CA THR A 50 13.31 0.11 -11.31
C THR A 50 14.44 -0.59 -10.58
N VAL A 51 14.65 -1.87 -10.87
CA VAL A 51 15.73 -2.67 -10.30
C VAL A 51 16.67 -3.07 -11.42
N THR A 52 17.96 -2.86 -11.22
CA THR A 52 18.99 -3.32 -12.16
C THR A 52 19.27 -4.79 -11.92
N LYS A 53 19.03 -5.63 -12.93
CA LYS A 53 19.40 -7.06 -12.89
C LYS A 53 20.66 -7.27 -13.71
N ASP A 54 21.65 -7.93 -13.12
CA ASP A 54 22.79 -8.42 -13.88
C ASP A 54 22.41 -9.72 -14.59
N LEU A 55 22.51 -9.73 -15.91
CA LEU A 55 22.31 -10.89 -16.76
C LEU A 55 23.54 -11.04 -17.65
N ASN A 56 24.35 -12.06 -17.36
CA ASN A 56 25.58 -12.37 -18.11
C ASN A 56 26.55 -11.17 -18.18
N GLY A 57 26.73 -10.42 -17.08
CA GLY A 57 27.64 -9.27 -17.02
C GLY A 57 27.10 -7.98 -17.67
N VAL A 58 25.83 -7.98 -18.11
CA VAL A 58 25.13 -6.80 -18.59
C VAL A 58 24.05 -6.42 -17.59
N SER A 59 24.12 -5.18 -17.10
CA SER A 59 23.13 -4.58 -16.21
C SER A 59 21.91 -4.11 -16.99
N ILE A 60 20.77 -4.79 -16.81
CA ILE A 60 19.50 -4.48 -17.48
C ILE A 60 18.52 -3.87 -16.46
N PRO A 61 18.03 -2.63 -16.68
CA PRO A 61 17.00 -2.05 -15.83
C PRO A 61 15.67 -2.77 -16.06
N THR A 62 15.12 -3.35 -15.01
CA THR A 62 13.84 -4.07 -15.03
C THR A 62 12.85 -3.39 -14.09
N VAL A 63 11.62 -3.17 -14.54
CA VAL A 63 10.56 -2.66 -13.67
C VAL A 63 10.01 -3.82 -12.84
N ARG A 64 10.14 -3.74 -11.52
CA ARG A 64 9.44 -4.61 -10.56
C ARG A 64 8.16 -3.92 -10.12
N ALA A 65 7.06 -4.66 -10.06
CA ALA A 65 5.81 -4.20 -9.48
C ALA A 65 5.51 -5.01 -8.21
N ASN A 66 5.33 -4.33 -7.08
CA ASN A 66 4.94 -4.92 -5.81
C ASN A 66 3.51 -4.51 -5.49
N SER A 67 2.68 -5.47 -5.06
CA SER A 67 1.31 -5.21 -4.60
C SER A 67 1.29 -5.21 -3.07
N GLN A 68 0.65 -4.21 -2.47
CA GLN A 68 0.35 -4.19 -1.04
C GLN A 68 -1.14 -3.88 -0.82
N ILE A 69 -1.72 -4.47 0.22
CA ILE A 69 -3.12 -4.25 0.59
C ILE A 69 -3.16 -3.48 1.91
N ILE A 70 -3.82 -2.33 1.89
CA ILE A 70 -4.05 -1.48 3.07
C ILE A 70 -5.49 -1.65 3.52
N LYS A 71 -5.68 -2.00 4.80
CA LYS A 71 -6.99 -2.24 5.40
C LYS A 71 -7.41 -1.04 6.24
N ILE A 72 -8.57 -0.47 5.93
CA ILE A 72 -9.22 0.59 6.69
C ILE A 72 -10.41 -0.03 7.44
N GLN A 73 -10.32 -0.09 8.76
CA GLN A 73 -11.45 -0.54 9.59
C GLN A 73 -12.53 0.53 9.62
N CYS A 74 -13.80 0.12 9.54
CA CYS A 74 -14.95 1.02 9.55
C CYS A 74 -16.19 0.29 10.09
N ARG A 75 -17.31 1.01 10.19
CA ARG A 75 -18.63 0.43 10.50
C ARG A 75 -19.32 -0.03 9.22
N ASP A 76 -20.23 -1.00 9.32
CA ASP A 76 -20.97 -1.50 8.15
C ASP A 76 -21.74 -0.41 7.41
N GLU A 77 -22.29 0.56 8.15
CA GLU A 77 -23.01 1.71 7.61
C GLU A 77 -22.13 2.60 6.72
N GLU A 78 -20.82 2.60 6.96
CA GLU A 78 -19.83 3.42 6.25
C GLU A 78 -19.27 2.70 5.02
N LEU A 79 -19.50 1.38 4.87
CA LEU A 79 -18.94 0.61 3.76
C LEU A 79 -19.35 1.12 2.38
N PRO A 80 -20.64 1.39 2.09
CA PRO A 80 -21.03 1.83 0.75
C PRO A 80 -20.40 3.17 0.37
N SER A 81 -20.34 4.11 1.32
CA SER A 81 -19.80 5.44 1.07
C SER A 81 -18.28 5.43 0.94
N LEU A 82 -17.56 4.66 1.77
CA LEU A 82 -16.12 4.52 1.67
C LEU A 82 -15.71 3.73 0.43
N ALA A 83 -16.38 2.62 0.13
CA ALA A 83 -16.08 1.82 -1.07
C ALA A 83 -16.26 2.68 -2.33
N LEU A 84 -17.36 3.42 -2.46
CA LEU A 84 -17.59 4.32 -3.59
C LEU A 84 -16.51 5.40 -3.68
N LYS A 85 -16.23 6.08 -2.55
CA LYS A 85 -15.20 7.13 -2.48
C LYS A 85 -13.84 6.65 -2.98
N TYR A 86 -13.40 5.47 -2.55
CA TYR A 86 -12.09 4.94 -2.98
C TYR A 86 -12.13 4.35 -4.37
N ASN A 87 -13.28 3.82 -4.83
CA ASN A 87 -13.42 3.33 -6.19
C ASN A 87 -13.24 4.46 -7.22
N ASP A 88 -13.69 5.69 -6.90
CA ASP A 88 -13.45 6.89 -7.71
C ASP A 88 -11.97 7.32 -7.77
N LEU A 89 -11.13 6.72 -6.93
CA LEU A 89 -9.69 6.97 -6.89
C LEU A 89 -8.87 5.87 -7.58
N VAL A 90 -9.51 4.80 -8.07
CA VAL A 90 -8.83 3.72 -8.80
C VAL A 90 -8.13 4.29 -10.04
N GLY A 91 -6.90 3.84 -10.26
CA GLY A 91 -6.00 4.31 -11.31
C GLY A 91 -5.25 5.61 -10.99
N LYS A 92 -5.51 6.25 -9.83
CA LYS A 92 -4.77 7.45 -9.39
C LYS A 92 -3.58 7.07 -8.50
N ASP A 93 -2.56 7.92 -8.55
CA ASP A 93 -1.42 7.84 -7.64
C ASP A 93 -1.79 8.50 -6.31
N LEU A 94 -1.64 7.76 -5.21
CA LEU A 94 -1.96 8.22 -3.86
C LEU A 94 -0.76 8.04 -2.94
N LEU A 95 -0.60 8.99 -2.02
CA LEU A 95 0.33 8.91 -0.91
C LEU A 95 -0.46 8.63 0.37
N ILE A 96 -0.13 7.55 1.05
CA ILE A 96 -0.72 7.17 2.33
C ILE A 96 0.32 7.32 3.41
N ASN A 97 0.04 8.15 4.41
CA ASN A 97 0.72 8.10 5.69
C ASN A 97 0.08 6.99 6.52
N TYR A 98 0.86 6.03 6.99
CA TYR A 98 0.37 4.96 7.85
C TYR A 98 1.08 4.96 9.20
N GLY A 99 0.32 4.70 10.26
CA GLY A 99 0.88 4.50 11.59
C GLY A 99 1.51 3.11 11.69
N GLY A 100 2.84 3.06 11.76
CA GLY A 100 3.53 1.92 12.36
C GLY A 100 3.33 1.96 13.88
N LYS A 101 3.27 0.80 14.52
CA LYS A 101 3.26 0.71 15.99
C LYS A 101 4.68 0.56 16.51
N ASP A 102 4.91 1.01 17.74
CA ASP A 102 6.18 0.76 18.43
C ASP A 102 6.44 -0.75 18.51
N GLY A 103 7.62 -1.16 18.06
CA GLY A 103 8.02 -2.57 17.98
C GLY A 103 7.73 -3.25 16.63
N ASP A 104 7.08 -2.58 15.68
CA ASP A 104 6.95 -3.10 14.32
C ASP A 104 8.34 -3.24 13.68
N THR A 105 8.65 -4.45 13.20
CA THR A 105 9.90 -4.73 12.47
C THR A 105 9.58 -4.88 10.98
N PHE A 106 10.24 -4.08 10.16
CA PHE A 106 10.15 -4.16 8.71
C PHE A 106 11.40 -4.83 8.15
N VAL A 107 11.23 -5.72 7.18
CA VAL A 107 12.34 -6.35 6.46
C VAL A 107 12.53 -5.59 5.16
N ILE A 108 13.70 -4.96 5.00
CA ILE A 108 14.14 -4.42 3.72
C ILE A 108 14.74 -5.54 2.87
N GLN A 109 14.55 -5.45 1.55
CA GLN A 109 15.02 -6.50 0.63
C GLN A 109 16.47 -6.30 0.20
N ASP A 110 16.92 -5.05 0.09
CA ASP A 110 18.28 -4.69 -0.30
C ASP A 110 18.74 -3.48 0.52
N GLU A 111 19.95 -3.55 1.09
CA GLU A 111 20.56 -2.45 1.85
C GLU A 111 20.81 -1.22 0.96
N LYS A 112 21.00 -1.42 -0.35
CA LYS A 112 21.19 -0.35 -1.33
C LYS A 112 20.00 0.60 -1.44
N ASP A 113 18.82 0.18 -0.97
CA ASP A 113 17.62 1.02 -0.93
C ASP A 113 17.68 2.04 0.22
N ILE A 114 18.65 1.94 1.15
CA ILE A 114 18.89 2.93 2.20
C ILE A 114 19.69 4.10 1.63
N LEU A 115 19.07 5.27 1.57
CA LEU A 115 19.70 6.51 1.11
C LEU A 115 20.00 7.43 2.29
N ASN A 116 21.23 7.93 2.36
CA ASN A 116 21.59 9.01 3.28
C ASN A 116 21.24 10.36 2.63
N ILE A 117 20.24 11.05 3.18
CA ILE A 117 19.85 12.39 2.75
C ILE A 117 20.66 13.40 3.57
N LYS A 118 21.54 14.14 2.92
CA LYS A 118 22.34 15.21 3.53
C LYS A 118 21.65 16.57 3.44
#